data_AF-A0A972GES7-F1
#
_entry.id   AF-A0A972GES7-F1
#
_cell.length_a   1.000
_cell.length_b   1.000
_cell.length_c   1.000
_cell.angle_alpha   90.00
_cell.angle_beta   90.00
_cell.angle_gamma   90.00
#
_symmetry.space_group_name_H-M   'P 1'
#
loop_
_entity.id
_entity.type
_entity.pdbx_description
1 polymer ?
#
loop_
_entity_poly.entity_id
_entity_poly.type
_entity_poly.pdbx_seq_one_letter_code
_entity_poly.pdbx_strand_id
1 'polypeptide(L)'
;MIVYLVRSLSSTALFASCPFLTAFLITVAARIGYETSVNPAFSSSVMGNEATMALSLLNFTAWTWVISNTALTIFAVLALIEFIAHINEDTRIMYAEVSYIFPFGGSLTINFGLVDSASAEFLQVIIASIPAEAWFVALPLVGGQVGLASTSGGMIPTFINSDILAWMGHVLALMWSLIMAGVAWFIGTLRSGILGLLIEFDDDDSLGIQSILNWAENAWVVIGIVVLVIFPIIALVLFFLTLVSLFLIRKWFEHREHHSLVPCPSCETLIHPTALTCPNCSQPYPQPRRVGLFGQAKDTLVTDRAAHRLQLIGRKRCPVCATRFKERAIQQTCASCDTVTFADISGVNVYLRSLDAQLPRTLAICLGLGCIPLIGLVPGIVYYRLSLVASLRGYIPRSVGCITR
;
A
#
# COMPACT_ATOMS: atom_id res chain seq x y z
N MET A 1 3.20 7.02 -9.92
CA MET A 1 4.62 7.43 -9.87
C MET A 1 4.74 8.95 -9.79
N ILE A 2 4.20 9.72 -10.75
CA ILE A 2 4.26 11.20 -10.76
C ILE A 2 3.67 11.83 -9.47
N VAL A 3 2.53 11.33 -8.97
CA VAL A 3 1.93 11.77 -7.68
C VAL A 3 2.90 11.66 -6.50
N TYR A 4 3.58 10.51 -6.39
CA TYR A 4 4.55 10.27 -5.32
C TYR A 4 5.81 11.09 -5.51
N LEU A 5 6.22 11.33 -6.77
CA LEU A 5 7.34 12.18 -7.13
C LEU A 5 7.05 13.66 -6.78
N VAL A 6 5.84 14.15 -7.03
CA VAL A 6 5.41 15.50 -6.60
C VAL A 6 5.34 15.58 -5.07
N ARG A 7 4.81 14.55 -4.38
CA ARG A 7 4.77 14.50 -2.90
C ARG A 7 6.15 14.35 -2.25
N SER A 8 7.11 13.72 -2.91
CA SER A 8 8.50 13.63 -2.41
C SER A 8 9.33 14.86 -2.80
N LEU A 9 9.03 15.51 -3.92
CA LEU A 9 9.62 16.82 -4.25
C LEU A 9 9.09 17.91 -3.32
N SER A 10 7.85 17.78 -2.84
CA SER A 10 7.25 18.71 -1.88
C SER A 10 7.69 18.52 -0.43
N SER A 11 8.44 17.45 -0.11
CA SER A 11 9.22 17.43 1.13
C SER A 11 10.42 18.36 0.97
N THR A 12 10.11 19.66 0.96
CA THR A 12 10.96 20.84 0.73
C THR A 12 12.22 20.88 1.59
N ALA A 13 12.27 20.11 2.68
CA ALA A 13 13.45 20.00 3.53
C ALA A 13 14.70 19.46 2.81
N LEU A 14 14.54 18.63 1.76
CA LEU A 14 15.69 18.07 1.03
C LEU A 14 16.38 19.08 0.09
N PHE A 15 15.70 20.16 -0.27
CA PHE A 15 16.20 21.20 -1.18
C PHE A 15 16.17 22.59 -0.54
N ALA A 16 16.38 22.67 0.77
CA ALA A 16 16.41 23.94 1.49
C ALA A 16 17.44 24.93 0.91
N SER A 17 18.47 24.42 0.22
CA SER A 17 19.49 25.18 -0.48
C SER A 17 19.07 25.70 -1.86
N CYS A 18 18.09 25.07 -2.51
CA CYS A 18 17.61 25.45 -3.84
C CYS A 18 16.06 25.52 -3.92
N PRO A 19 15.40 26.36 -3.09
CA PRO A 19 13.93 26.44 -3.06
C PRO A 19 13.29 26.84 -4.39
N PHE A 20 13.90 27.74 -5.20
CA PHE A 20 13.25 28.20 -6.44
C PHE A 20 13.36 27.17 -7.56
N LEU A 21 14.51 26.50 -7.69
CA LEU A 21 14.69 25.38 -8.60
C LEU A 21 13.68 24.28 -8.29
N THR A 22 13.47 23.98 -7.01
CA THR A 22 12.48 23.00 -6.57
C THR A 22 11.07 23.43 -6.92
N ALA A 23 10.69 24.69 -6.64
CA ALA A 23 9.39 25.24 -7.01
C ALA A 23 9.16 25.21 -8.52
N PHE A 24 10.19 25.54 -9.32
CA PHE A 24 10.15 25.46 -10.78
C PHE A 24 9.93 24.01 -11.26
N LEU A 25 10.69 23.04 -10.74
CA LEU A 25 10.54 21.63 -11.12
C LEU A 25 9.15 21.08 -10.75
N ILE A 26 8.63 21.44 -9.57
CA ILE A 26 7.26 21.08 -9.15
C ILE A 26 6.24 21.69 -10.12
N THR A 27 6.41 22.96 -10.48
CA THR A 27 5.51 23.68 -11.41
C THR A 27 5.53 23.06 -12.81
N VAL A 28 6.71 22.70 -13.33
CA VAL A 28 6.85 21.98 -14.60
C VAL A 28 6.21 20.60 -14.54
N ALA A 29 6.45 19.83 -13.48
CA ALA A 29 5.83 18.52 -13.32
C ALA A 29 4.30 18.60 -13.22
N ALA A 30 3.77 19.59 -12.49
CA ALA A 30 2.34 19.87 -12.40
C ALA A 30 1.76 20.29 -13.76
N ARG A 31 2.47 21.11 -14.53
CA ARG A 31 2.06 21.52 -15.88
C ARG A 31 1.97 20.34 -16.85
N ILE A 32 3.00 19.48 -16.88
CA ILE A 32 2.99 18.26 -17.70
C ILE A 32 1.83 17.37 -17.28
N GLY A 33 1.59 17.22 -15.98
CA GLY A 33 0.44 16.48 -15.45
C GLY A 33 -0.90 17.05 -15.94
N TYR A 34 -1.08 18.36 -15.88
CA TYR A 34 -2.28 19.03 -16.38
C TYR A 34 -2.47 18.86 -17.89
N GLU A 35 -1.44 19.05 -18.71
CA GLU A 35 -1.56 18.88 -20.16
C GLU A 35 -1.88 17.43 -20.55
N THR A 36 -1.32 16.46 -19.84
CA THR A 36 -1.65 15.05 -20.04
C THR A 36 -3.08 14.69 -19.63
N SER A 37 -3.68 15.40 -18.66
CA SER A 37 -5.06 15.13 -18.24
C SER A 37 -6.09 15.78 -19.16
N VAL A 38 -5.80 16.98 -19.68
CA VAL A 38 -6.70 17.70 -20.59
C VAL A 38 -6.69 17.10 -22.00
N ASN A 39 -5.56 16.52 -22.44
CA ASN A 39 -5.44 15.93 -23.77
C ASN A 39 -5.39 14.38 -23.73
N PRO A 40 -6.54 13.69 -23.82
CA PRO A 40 -6.60 12.22 -23.75
C PRO A 40 -5.92 11.51 -24.94
N ALA A 41 -5.74 12.20 -26.07
CA ALA A 41 -4.99 11.64 -27.21
C ALA A 41 -3.49 11.52 -26.89
N PHE A 42 -2.95 12.46 -26.11
CA PHE A 42 -1.56 12.40 -25.66
C PHE A 42 -1.35 11.29 -24.62
N SER A 43 -2.25 11.18 -23.65
CA SER A 43 -2.08 10.23 -22.54
C SER A 43 -2.22 8.76 -22.93
N SER A 44 -3.11 8.44 -23.88
CA SER A 44 -3.28 7.09 -24.42
C SER A 44 -2.04 6.58 -25.17
N SER A 45 -1.26 7.48 -25.77
CA SER A 45 -0.03 7.11 -26.49
C SER A 45 1.21 6.98 -25.59
N VAL A 46 1.26 7.70 -24.46
CA VAL A 46 2.47 7.80 -23.63
C VAL A 46 2.38 7.02 -22.31
N MET A 47 1.22 6.99 -21.64
CA MET A 47 1.16 6.54 -20.24
C MET A 47 0.17 5.39 -19.95
N GLY A 48 -0.67 5.00 -20.91
CA GLY A 48 -1.68 3.94 -20.72
C GLY A 48 -2.84 4.35 -19.81
N ASN A 49 -3.97 3.65 -19.92
CA ASN A 49 -5.25 4.05 -19.33
C ASN A 49 -5.29 4.08 -17.77
N GLU A 50 -4.35 3.42 -17.09
CA GLU A 50 -4.29 3.46 -15.62
C GLU A 50 -3.60 4.73 -15.10
N ALA A 51 -2.61 5.24 -15.82
CA ALA A 51 -1.91 6.46 -15.45
C ALA A 51 -2.80 7.70 -15.59
N THR A 52 -3.68 7.71 -16.59
CA THR A 52 -4.69 8.76 -16.78
C THR A 52 -5.64 8.88 -15.60
N MET A 53 -6.04 7.74 -15.03
CA MET A 53 -6.94 7.74 -13.86
C MET A 53 -6.21 8.27 -12.62
N ALA A 54 -4.93 7.92 -12.44
CA ALA A 54 -4.11 8.46 -11.35
C ALA A 54 -3.79 9.97 -11.50
N LEU A 55 -3.72 10.48 -12.74
CA LEU A 55 -3.50 11.90 -13.03
C LEU A 55 -4.78 12.73 -12.90
N SER A 56 -5.95 12.17 -13.24
CA SER A 56 -7.24 12.85 -13.01
C SER A 56 -7.58 13.03 -11.54
N LEU A 57 -7.04 12.15 -10.68
CA LEU A 57 -7.21 12.21 -9.23
C LEU A 57 -6.52 13.43 -8.60
N LEU A 58 -5.42 13.92 -9.17
CA LEU A 58 -4.67 15.07 -8.64
C LEU A 58 -5.40 16.43 -8.69
N ASN A 59 -6.64 16.50 -9.18
CA ASN A 59 -7.49 17.69 -9.22
C ASN A 59 -6.73 19.02 -9.43
N PHE A 60 -5.89 19.05 -10.47
CA PHE A 60 -5.01 20.17 -10.80
C PHE A 60 -5.76 21.50 -11.07
N THR A 61 -7.10 21.47 -11.14
CA THR A 61 -7.95 22.65 -11.28
C THR A 61 -7.87 23.60 -10.08
N ALA A 62 -7.49 23.11 -8.89
CA ALA A 62 -7.25 23.99 -7.74
C ALA A 62 -5.94 24.80 -7.86
N TRP A 63 -5.07 24.45 -8.81
CA TRP A 63 -3.71 24.98 -8.95
C TRP A 63 -3.52 25.87 -10.19
N THR A 64 -4.59 26.52 -10.66
CA THR A 64 -4.56 27.32 -11.89
C THR A 64 -3.51 28.44 -11.87
N TRP A 65 -3.25 29.02 -10.70
CA TRP A 65 -2.22 30.05 -10.56
C TRP A 65 -0.79 29.48 -10.65
N VAL A 66 -0.51 28.32 -10.05
CA VAL A 66 0.81 27.64 -10.12
C VAL A 66 1.09 27.17 -11.54
N ILE A 67 0.07 26.63 -12.22
CA ILE A 67 0.19 26.07 -13.57
C ILE A 67 0.17 27.18 -14.65
N SER A 68 -0.01 28.44 -14.26
CA SER A 68 0.01 29.56 -15.17
C SER A 68 1.39 29.75 -15.81
N ASN A 69 1.40 30.15 -17.08
CA ASN A 69 2.65 30.47 -17.79
C ASN A 69 3.45 31.54 -17.05
N THR A 70 2.76 32.50 -16.42
CA THR A 70 3.35 33.54 -15.61
C THR A 70 4.11 32.98 -14.41
N ALA A 71 3.49 32.11 -13.60
CA ALA A 71 4.15 31.48 -12.47
C ALA A 71 5.36 30.65 -12.92
N LEU A 72 5.21 29.88 -14.00
CA LEU A 72 6.31 29.08 -14.55
C LEU A 72 7.49 29.96 -15.00
N THR A 73 7.24 31.09 -15.67
CA THR A 73 8.30 32.03 -16.05
C THR A 73 8.95 32.70 -14.85
N ILE A 74 8.17 33.09 -13.83
CA ILE A 74 8.70 33.69 -12.61
C ILE A 74 9.61 32.70 -11.89
N PHE A 75 9.15 31.46 -11.69
CA PHE A 75 9.96 30.42 -11.06
C PHE A 75 11.18 30.03 -11.90
N ALA A 76 11.09 30.03 -13.23
CA ALA A 76 12.24 29.79 -14.09
C ALA A 76 13.32 30.87 -13.94
N VAL A 77 12.92 32.14 -13.91
CA VAL A 77 13.84 33.27 -13.71
C VAL A 77 14.46 33.22 -12.31
N LEU A 78 13.66 32.96 -11.29
CA LEU A 78 14.15 32.84 -9.91
C LEU A 78 15.10 31.65 -9.74
N ALA A 79 14.79 30.50 -10.36
CA ALA A 79 15.68 29.34 -10.38
C ALA A 79 16.99 29.64 -11.14
N LEU A 80 16.95 30.45 -12.21
CA LEU A 80 18.14 30.89 -12.92
C LEU A 80 19.00 31.84 -12.07
N ILE A 81 18.36 32.80 -11.37
CA ILE A 81 19.06 33.70 -10.45
C ILE A 81 19.71 32.90 -9.32
N GLU A 82 19.00 31.94 -8.75
CA GLU A 82 19.52 31.02 -7.73
C GLU A 82 20.72 30.22 -8.25
N PHE A 83 20.66 29.73 -9.49
CA PHE A 83 21.78 29.05 -10.13
C PHE A 83 22.98 29.99 -10.36
N ILE A 84 22.75 31.23 -10.79
CA ILE A 84 23.82 32.23 -10.96
C ILE A 84 24.45 32.59 -9.61
N ALA A 85 23.65 32.68 -8.54
CA ALA A 85 24.11 32.95 -7.19
C ALA A 85 25.05 31.85 -6.65
N HIS A 86 24.95 30.62 -7.17
CA HIS A 86 25.93 29.57 -6.87
C HIS A 86 27.28 29.75 -7.59
N ILE A 87 27.30 30.46 -8.72
CA ILE A 87 28.52 30.68 -9.51
C ILE A 87 29.26 31.93 -9.04
N ASN A 88 28.54 32.97 -8.63
CA ASN A 88 29.13 34.25 -8.25
C ASN A 88 28.82 34.61 -6.78
N GLU A 89 29.88 34.88 -6.03
CA GLU A 89 29.84 35.21 -4.60
C GLU A 89 29.11 36.52 -4.28
N ASP A 90 29.26 37.55 -5.11
CA ASP A 90 28.57 38.84 -4.89
C ASP A 90 27.04 38.67 -4.96
N THR A 91 26.57 37.84 -5.90
CA THR A 91 25.15 37.50 -6.03
C THR A 91 24.66 36.61 -4.89
N ARG A 92 25.54 35.82 -4.26
CA ARG A 92 25.20 34.96 -3.12
C ARG A 92 24.81 35.79 -1.89
N ILE A 93 25.49 36.91 -1.65
CA ILE A 93 25.19 37.82 -0.53
C ILE A 93 23.82 38.46 -0.70
N MET A 94 23.51 39.01 -1.89
CA MET A 94 22.17 39.52 -2.18
C MET A 94 21.09 38.43 -2.06
N TYR A 95 21.40 37.21 -2.52
CA TYR A 95 20.46 36.11 -2.48
C TYR A 95 20.19 35.61 -1.05
N ALA A 96 21.17 35.68 -0.15
CA ALA A 96 21.03 35.23 1.23
C ALA A 96 19.92 35.98 2.01
N GLU A 97 19.76 37.28 1.77
CA GLU A 97 18.68 38.08 2.39
C GLU A 97 17.29 37.64 1.91
N VAL A 98 17.15 37.39 0.60
CA VAL A 98 15.89 36.96 -0.02
C VAL A 98 15.57 35.49 0.36
N SER A 99 16.61 34.66 0.44
CA SER A 99 16.53 33.23 0.75
C SER A 99 16.09 32.93 2.18
N TYR A 100 16.09 33.90 3.11
CA TYR A 100 15.64 33.62 4.47
C TYR A 100 14.10 33.54 4.58
N ILE A 101 13.39 34.37 3.81
CA ILE A 101 11.92 34.49 3.88
C ILE A 101 11.26 33.43 2.99
N PHE A 102 11.89 33.10 1.87
CA PHE A 102 11.27 32.31 0.82
C PHE A 102 11.02 30.82 1.15
N PRO A 103 11.92 30.08 1.84
CA PRO A 103 11.72 28.67 2.15
C PRO A 103 10.47 28.43 3.00
N PHE A 104 10.19 29.32 3.96
CA PHE A 104 8.99 29.21 4.78
C PHE A 104 7.72 29.49 3.96
N GLY A 105 7.67 30.62 3.24
CA GLY A 105 6.51 31.01 2.42
C GLY A 105 6.24 30.04 1.28
N GLY A 106 7.29 29.64 0.55
CA GLY A 106 7.23 28.67 -0.53
C GLY A 106 6.81 27.29 -0.05
N SER A 107 7.42 26.78 1.03
CA SER A 107 7.05 25.49 1.63
C SER A 107 5.61 25.51 2.14
N LEU A 108 5.18 26.58 2.80
CA LEU A 108 3.82 26.72 3.30
C LEU A 108 2.81 26.72 2.14
N THR A 109 3.08 27.48 1.08
CA THR A 109 2.16 27.61 -0.07
C THR A 109 2.06 26.30 -0.86
N ILE A 110 3.19 25.63 -1.10
CA ILE A 110 3.25 24.34 -1.80
C ILE A 110 2.58 23.25 -0.97
N ASN A 111 2.91 23.13 0.31
CA ASN A 111 2.32 22.10 1.18
C ASN A 111 0.82 22.35 1.34
N PHE A 112 0.40 23.59 1.59
CA PHE A 112 -1.01 23.91 1.73
C PHE A 112 -1.81 23.57 0.47
N GLY A 113 -1.31 23.93 -0.72
CA GLY A 113 -1.94 23.57 -1.99
C GLY A 113 -2.01 22.05 -2.21
N LEU A 114 -1.00 21.29 -1.74
CA LEU A 114 -0.98 19.83 -1.88
C LEU A 114 -1.95 19.15 -0.94
N VAL A 115 -2.01 19.60 0.32
CA VAL A 115 -2.86 18.95 1.28
C VAL A 115 -4.34 19.27 1.03
N ASP A 116 -4.68 20.43 0.48
CA ASP A 116 -6.04 20.77 0.05
C ASP A 116 -6.61 19.78 -0.99
N SER A 117 -5.80 19.41 -1.98
CA SER A 117 -6.20 18.42 -2.99
C SER A 117 -6.32 17.01 -2.41
N ALA A 118 -5.41 16.62 -1.50
CA ALA A 118 -5.37 15.28 -0.91
C ALA A 118 -6.45 15.04 0.15
N SER A 119 -6.82 16.07 0.90
CA SER A 119 -7.89 15.99 1.90
C SER A 119 -9.25 15.81 1.23
N ALA A 120 -9.50 16.53 0.12
CA ALA A 120 -10.72 16.39 -0.68
C ALA A 120 -10.93 14.95 -1.19
N GLU A 121 -9.87 14.30 -1.67
CA GLU A 121 -9.94 12.89 -2.12
C GLU A 121 -10.15 11.90 -0.97
N PHE A 122 -9.40 12.06 0.12
CA PHE A 122 -9.52 11.19 1.28
C PHE A 122 -10.93 11.22 1.88
N LEU A 123 -11.56 12.40 1.88
CA LEU A 123 -12.94 12.58 2.28
C LEU A 123 -13.91 11.83 1.36
N GLN A 124 -13.73 11.89 0.05
CA GLN A 124 -14.57 11.14 -0.88
C GLN A 124 -14.44 9.63 -0.69
N VAL A 125 -13.23 9.12 -0.44
CA VAL A 125 -13.00 7.69 -0.18
C VAL A 125 -13.64 7.26 1.16
N ILE A 126 -13.50 8.07 2.21
CA ILE A 126 -14.15 7.80 3.50
C ILE A 126 -15.67 7.77 3.32
N ILE A 127 -16.24 8.79 2.69
CA ILE A 127 -17.69 8.89 2.45
C ILE A 127 -18.19 7.69 1.65
N ALA A 128 -17.43 7.24 0.64
CA ALA A 128 -17.79 6.07 -0.17
C ALA A 128 -17.64 4.73 0.57
N SER A 129 -16.81 4.67 1.62
CA SER A 129 -16.49 3.43 2.36
C SER A 129 -17.34 3.20 3.62
N ILE A 130 -18.14 4.18 4.05
CA ILE A 130 -19.03 4.02 5.20
C ILE A 130 -20.37 3.43 4.70
N PRO A 131 -20.68 2.15 5.01
CA PRO A 131 -21.95 1.55 4.61
C PRO A 131 -23.11 2.34 5.22
N ALA A 132 -24.18 2.55 4.45
CA ALA A 132 -25.31 3.45 4.80
C ALA A 132 -25.91 3.19 6.19
N GLU A 133 -25.77 1.96 6.69
CA GLU A 133 -26.23 1.50 8.01
C GLU A 133 -25.30 1.85 9.19
N ALA A 134 -24.02 2.16 8.95
CA ALA A 134 -23.05 2.53 10.00
C ALA A 134 -23.08 4.02 10.39
N TRP A 135 -23.81 4.86 9.64
CA TRP A 135 -23.91 6.30 9.88
C TRP A 135 -24.54 6.61 11.26
N PHE A 136 -25.37 5.72 11.78
CA PHE A 136 -26.06 5.90 13.07
C PHE A 136 -25.17 5.72 14.31
N VAL A 137 -24.01 5.04 14.20
CA VAL A 137 -23.18 4.69 15.37
C VAL A 137 -22.02 5.67 15.60
N ALA A 138 -21.60 6.42 14.57
CA ALA A 138 -20.50 7.38 14.68
C ALA A 138 -20.92 8.75 15.28
N LEU A 139 -22.22 9.01 15.43
CA LEU A 139 -22.76 10.30 15.87
C LEU A 139 -22.46 10.74 17.32
N PRO A 140 -22.10 9.91 18.32
CA PRO A 140 -21.93 10.43 19.68
C PRO A 140 -20.54 11.04 19.98
N LEU A 141 -19.56 10.92 19.07
CA LEU A 141 -18.16 11.30 19.35
C LEU A 141 -17.73 12.66 18.81
N VAL A 142 -18.58 13.36 18.07
CA VAL A 142 -18.37 14.76 17.66
C VAL A 142 -19.57 15.55 18.18
N GLY A 143 -19.31 16.48 19.10
CA GLY A 143 -20.29 17.08 20.02
C GLY A 143 -21.61 17.56 19.38
N GLY A 144 -22.71 17.34 20.10
CA GLY A 144 -24.09 17.72 19.73
C GLY A 144 -24.30 19.21 19.46
N GLN A 145 -25.47 19.65 18.96
CA GLN A 145 -26.80 19.23 19.40
C GLN A 145 -27.88 19.11 18.31
N VAL A 146 -28.63 18.01 18.42
CA VAL A 146 -30.10 17.84 18.42
C VAL A 146 -31.00 18.87 17.71
N GLY A 147 -31.82 18.34 16.79
CA GLY A 147 -33.13 18.88 16.39
C GLY A 147 -34.12 17.75 16.05
N LEU A 148 -34.95 17.42 17.05
CA LEU A 148 -36.24 16.68 17.11
C LEU A 148 -36.80 15.84 15.93
N ALA A 149 -37.43 14.75 16.37
CA ALA A 149 -38.19 13.79 15.59
C ALA A 149 -39.27 14.39 14.68
N SER A 150 -39.35 13.89 13.45
CA SER A 150 -40.65 13.71 12.78
C SER A 150 -40.79 12.24 12.40
N THR A 151 -41.82 11.65 12.97
CA THR A 151 -42.35 10.34 12.58
C THR A 151 -43.05 10.47 11.23
N SER A 152 -42.83 9.47 10.38
CA SER A 152 -43.53 9.13 9.13
C SER A 152 -43.03 9.78 7.82
N GLY A 153 -42.41 8.93 7.00
CA GLY A 153 -42.72 8.87 5.57
C GLY A 153 -41.82 9.67 4.62
N GLY A 154 -40.64 9.14 4.33
CA GLY A 154 -40.07 9.25 2.97
C GLY A 154 -39.42 10.57 2.57
N MET A 155 -38.19 10.80 3.06
CA MET A 155 -37.08 11.33 2.27
C MET A 155 -35.81 11.14 3.10
N ILE A 156 -34.83 10.41 2.56
CA ILE A 156 -33.54 10.16 3.21
C ILE A 156 -32.85 11.52 3.41
N PRO A 157 -32.57 11.96 4.65
CA PRO A 157 -31.97 13.26 4.87
C PRO A 157 -30.47 13.20 4.55
N THR A 158 -30.09 13.74 3.41
CA THR A 158 -28.70 14.09 3.08
C THR A 158 -28.30 15.32 3.91
N PHE A 159 -28.03 15.13 5.20
CA PHE A 159 -27.57 16.20 6.09
C PHE A 159 -26.48 15.69 7.05
N ILE A 160 -25.43 15.09 6.49
CA ILE A 160 -24.09 15.37 7.02
C ILE A 160 -23.56 16.46 6.12
N ASN A 161 -23.39 17.68 6.66
CA ASN A 161 -22.70 18.74 5.95
C ASN A 161 -21.30 18.20 5.63
N SER A 162 -21.08 17.81 4.38
CA SER A 162 -19.76 17.55 3.79
C SER A 162 -18.74 18.59 4.21
N ASP A 163 -19.24 19.80 4.47
CA ASP A 163 -18.50 20.97 4.90
C ASP A 163 -17.78 20.79 6.24
N ILE A 164 -18.33 20.03 7.21
CA ILE A 164 -17.68 19.81 8.52
C ILE A 164 -16.49 18.86 8.40
N LEU A 165 -16.69 17.75 7.67
CA LEU A 165 -15.63 16.76 7.46
C LEU A 165 -14.53 17.36 6.55
N ALA A 166 -14.92 18.14 5.54
CA ALA A 166 -14.03 18.99 4.75
C ALA A 166 -13.23 19.94 5.64
N TRP A 167 -13.88 20.66 6.54
CA TRP A 167 -13.22 21.55 7.49
C TRP A 167 -12.17 20.84 8.34
N MET A 168 -12.50 19.68 8.91
CA MET A 168 -11.53 18.88 9.68
C MET A 168 -10.33 18.45 8.83
N GLY A 169 -10.58 18.04 7.58
CA GLY A 169 -9.53 17.74 6.60
C GLY A 169 -8.62 18.94 6.33
N HIS A 170 -9.18 20.13 6.08
CA HIS A 170 -8.42 21.36 5.86
C HIS A 170 -7.65 21.81 7.11
N VAL A 171 -8.18 21.60 8.33
CA VAL A 171 -7.47 21.94 9.56
C VAL A 171 -6.27 21.02 9.78
N LEU A 172 -6.43 19.71 9.63
CA LEU A 172 -5.32 18.75 9.70
C LEU A 172 -4.26 19.05 8.64
N ALA A 173 -4.71 19.44 7.44
CA ALA A 173 -3.88 19.85 6.34
C ALA A 173 -3.03 21.08 6.62
N LEU A 174 -3.68 22.12 7.17
CA LEU A 174 -3.03 23.34 7.64
C LEU A 174 -2.00 23.05 8.72
N MET A 175 -2.38 22.24 9.72
CA MET A 175 -1.48 21.86 10.81
C MET A 175 -0.25 21.14 10.28
N TRP A 176 -0.42 20.16 9.39
CA TRP A 176 0.70 19.44 8.80
C TRP A 176 1.60 20.35 7.96
N SER A 177 1.01 21.22 7.14
CA SER A 177 1.74 22.19 6.32
C SER A 177 2.54 23.17 7.18
N LEU A 178 1.97 23.62 8.30
CA LEU A 178 2.62 24.51 9.25
C LEU A 178 3.74 23.81 10.02
N ILE A 179 3.56 22.54 10.40
CA ILE A 179 4.64 21.72 10.98
C ILE A 179 5.79 21.58 10.00
N MET A 180 5.52 21.22 8.75
CA MET A 180 6.57 21.04 7.73
C MET A 180 7.26 22.35 7.37
N ALA A 181 6.52 23.45 7.26
CA ALA A 181 7.10 24.78 7.07
C ALA A 181 7.97 25.20 8.26
N GLY A 182 7.51 24.93 9.49
CA GLY A 182 8.27 25.19 10.71
C GLY A 182 9.56 24.37 10.79
N VAL A 183 9.52 23.09 10.43
CA VAL A 183 10.73 22.23 10.36
C VAL A 183 11.70 22.73 9.30
N ALA A 184 11.23 23.07 8.10
CA ALA A 184 12.08 23.61 7.04
C ALA A 184 12.73 24.94 7.44
N TRP A 185 11.97 25.84 8.07
CA TRP A 185 12.50 27.10 8.62
C TRP A 185 13.54 26.85 9.70
N PHE A 186 13.26 25.95 10.66
CA PHE A 186 14.18 25.61 11.74
C PHE A 186 15.52 25.06 11.21
N ILE A 187 15.47 24.15 10.24
CA ILE A 187 16.68 23.60 9.59
C ILE A 187 17.43 24.71 8.84
N GLY A 188 16.72 25.59 8.13
CA GLY A 188 17.30 26.75 7.45
C GLY A 188 18.05 27.67 8.41
N THR A 189 17.42 28.04 9.53
CA THR A 189 18.02 28.88 10.57
C THR A 189 19.22 28.22 11.24
N LEU A 190 19.15 26.90 11.50
CA LEU A 190 20.25 26.14 12.06
C LEU A 190 21.45 26.11 11.09
N ARG A 191 21.19 25.90 9.79
CA ARG A 191 22.22 25.94 8.74
C ARG A 191 22.86 27.33 8.64
N SER A 192 22.06 28.40 8.57
CA SER A 192 22.59 29.77 8.47
C SER A 192 23.42 30.14 9.70
N GLY A 193 22.99 29.69 10.89
CA GLY A 193 23.76 29.88 12.12
C GLY A 193 25.11 29.16 12.10
N ILE A 194 25.14 27.90 11.64
CA ILE A 194 26.39 27.14 11.51
C ILE A 194 27.32 27.78 10.48
N LEU A 195 26.79 28.21 9.32
CA LEU A 195 27.58 28.88 8.28
C LEU A 195 28.15 30.21 8.77
N GLY A 196 27.37 31.01 9.50
CA GLY A 196 27.84 32.26 10.10
C GLY A 196 29.01 32.03 11.06
N LEU A 197 28.89 31.04 11.95
CA LEU A 197 29.99 30.65 12.83
C LEU A 197 31.22 30.18 12.05
N LEU A 198 31.04 29.39 10.98
CA LEU A 198 32.15 28.91 10.16
C LEU A 198 32.91 30.06 9.47
N ILE A 199 32.20 31.06 8.95
CA ILE A 199 32.80 32.24 8.31
C ILE A 199 33.63 33.02 9.33
N GLU A 200 33.14 33.19 10.57
CA GLU A 200 33.92 33.84 11.63
C GLU A 200 35.20 33.08 12.01
N PHE A 201 35.21 31.75 11.88
CA PHE A 201 36.38 30.91 12.21
C PHE A 201 37.39 30.78 11.07
N ASP A 202 36.97 30.89 9.81
CA ASP A 202 37.82 30.70 8.62
C ASP A 202 37.40 31.66 7.49
N ASP A 203 37.58 32.96 7.73
CA ASP A 203 37.13 34.05 6.85
C ASP A 203 37.75 33.96 5.44
N ASP A 204 39.02 33.52 5.35
CA ASP A 204 39.76 33.37 4.08
C ASP A 204 39.61 31.96 3.43
N ASP A 205 38.75 31.08 3.96
CA ASP A 205 38.64 29.64 3.59
C ASP A 205 40.01 28.92 3.55
N SER A 206 40.92 29.33 4.43
CA SER A 206 42.29 28.83 4.50
C SER A 206 42.37 27.35 4.90
N LEU A 207 41.37 26.88 5.66
CA LEU A 207 41.22 25.48 6.06
C LEU A 207 40.40 24.68 5.03
N GLY A 208 39.78 25.34 4.05
CA GLY A 208 38.95 24.73 3.00
C GLY A 208 37.62 24.16 3.51
N ILE A 209 37.21 24.52 4.72
CA ILE A 209 36.00 23.96 5.35
C ILE A 209 34.76 24.43 4.61
N GLN A 210 34.73 25.68 4.14
CA GLN A 210 33.60 26.22 3.40
C GLN A 210 33.46 25.52 2.04
N SER A 211 34.59 25.30 1.35
CA SER A 211 34.62 24.53 0.10
C SER A 211 34.09 23.09 0.27
N ILE A 212 34.48 22.38 1.34
CA ILE A 212 34.00 21.01 1.60
C ILE A 212 32.51 21.00 1.88
N LEU A 213 32.00 21.95 2.67
CA LEU A 213 30.59 22.02 3.01
C LEU A 213 29.72 22.35 1.78
N ASN A 214 30.16 23.29 0.94
CA ASN A 214 29.50 23.60 -0.33
C ASN A 214 29.51 22.39 -1.27
N TRP A 215 30.62 21.66 -1.36
CA TRP A 215 30.69 20.42 -2.12
C TRP A 215 29.72 19.36 -1.60
N ALA A 216 29.63 19.17 -0.28
CA ALA A 216 28.72 18.21 0.34
C ALA A 216 27.25 18.57 0.09
N GLU A 217 26.91 19.86 0.12
CA GLU A 217 25.55 20.36 -0.16
C GLU A 217 25.16 20.12 -1.62
N ASN A 218 26.05 20.45 -2.56
CA ASN A 218 25.84 20.19 -3.98
C ASN A 218 25.73 18.69 -4.27
N ALA A 219 26.58 17.87 -3.64
CA ALA A 219 26.50 16.42 -3.73
C ALA A 219 25.16 15.89 -3.20
N TRP A 220 24.64 16.45 -2.10
CA TRP A 220 23.35 16.04 -1.55
C TRP A 220 22.18 16.32 -2.50
N VAL A 221 22.16 17.48 -3.17
CA VAL A 221 21.12 17.82 -4.16
C VAL A 221 21.17 16.84 -5.35
N VAL A 222 22.36 16.56 -5.88
CA VAL A 222 22.54 15.63 -7.01
C VAL A 222 22.14 14.20 -6.60
N ILE A 223 22.59 13.74 -5.43
CA ILE A 223 22.23 12.42 -4.88
C ILE A 223 20.71 12.35 -4.68
N GLY A 224 20.08 13.41 -4.17
CA GLY A 224 18.62 13.48 -3.99
C GLY A 224 17.86 13.28 -5.29
N ILE A 225 18.27 13.97 -6.37
CA ILE A 225 17.67 13.81 -7.71
C ILE A 225 17.87 12.38 -8.23
N VAL A 226 19.09 11.84 -8.09
CA VAL A 226 19.40 10.47 -8.50
C VAL A 226 18.56 9.46 -7.72
N VAL A 227 18.42 9.60 -6.40
CA VAL A 227 17.57 8.75 -5.56
C VAL A 227 16.10 8.86 -5.97
N LEU A 228 15.59 10.06 -6.26
CA LEU A 228 14.21 10.25 -6.72
C LEU A 228 13.90 9.49 -8.02
N VAL A 229 14.88 9.36 -8.92
CA VAL A 229 14.73 8.60 -10.17
C VAL A 229 15.01 7.11 -9.98
N ILE A 230 16.03 6.74 -9.21
CA ILE A 230 16.44 5.34 -9.02
C ILE A 230 15.48 4.59 -8.07
N PHE A 231 14.99 5.23 -7.01
CA PHE A 231 14.11 4.60 -6.02
C PHE A 231 12.85 3.96 -6.65
N PRO A 232 12.07 4.62 -7.53
CA PRO A 232 10.93 3.96 -8.17
C PRO A 232 11.34 2.79 -9.08
N ILE A 233 12.53 2.86 -9.71
CA ILE A 233 13.07 1.75 -10.51
C ILE A 233 13.38 0.56 -9.60
N ILE A 234 14.06 0.78 -8.47
CA ILE A 234 14.33 -0.26 -7.46
C ILE A 234 13.01 -0.85 -6.95
N ALA A 235 12.02 -0.02 -6.62
CA ALA A 235 10.72 -0.50 -6.16
C ALA A 235 10.01 -1.38 -7.20
N LEU A 236 10.09 -1.01 -8.49
CA LEU A 236 9.54 -1.80 -9.60
C LEU A 236 10.29 -3.14 -9.75
N VAL A 237 11.63 -3.12 -9.69
CA VAL A 237 12.45 -4.34 -9.72
C VAL A 237 12.08 -5.27 -8.58
N LEU A 238 11.96 -4.75 -7.35
CA LEU A 238 11.54 -5.53 -6.18
C LEU A 238 10.13 -6.11 -6.38
N PHE A 239 9.17 -5.32 -6.86
CA PHE A 239 7.83 -5.80 -7.17
C PHE A 239 7.85 -6.94 -8.20
N PHE A 240 8.59 -6.78 -9.29
CA PHE A 240 8.74 -7.82 -10.31
C PHE A 240 9.38 -9.08 -9.74
N LEU A 241 10.45 -8.94 -8.94
CA LEU A 241 11.08 -10.06 -8.25
C LEU A 241 10.11 -10.80 -7.32
N THR A 242 9.24 -10.08 -6.59
CA THR A 242 8.22 -10.74 -5.75
C THR A 242 7.21 -11.53 -6.57
N LEU A 243 6.74 -11.01 -7.71
CA LEU A 243 5.81 -11.72 -8.59
C LEU A 243 6.46 -12.96 -9.21
N VAL A 244 7.69 -12.82 -9.72
CA VAL A 244 8.46 -13.95 -10.28
C VAL A 244 8.71 -15.01 -9.21
N SER A 245 9.12 -14.60 -8.00
CA SER A 245 9.30 -15.50 -6.86
C SER A 245 8.02 -16.28 -6.54
N LEU A 246 6.86 -15.62 -6.41
CA LEU A 246 5.59 -16.28 -6.15
C LEU A 246 5.19 -17.24 -7.29
N PHE A 247 5.44 -16.87 -8.54
CA PHE A 247 5.18 -17.72 -9.69
C PHE A 247 6.08 -18.97 -9.69
N LEU A 248 7.38 -18.81 -9.45
CA LEU A 248 8.33 -19.91 -9.36
C LEU A 248 8.02 -20.84 -8.19
N ILE A 249 7.69 -20.29 -7.02
CA ILE A 249 7.27 -21.05 -5.84
C ILE A 249 6.03 -21.88 -6.17
N ARG A 250 5.02 -21.29 -6.81
CA ARG A 250 3.81 -22.03 -7.23
C ARG A 250 4.16 -23.17 -8.18
N LYS A 251 4.95 -22.89 -9.23
CA LYS A 251 5.35 -23.89 -10.22
C LYS A 251 6.18 -25.01 -9.59
N TRP A 252 7.04 -24.67 -8.63
CA TRP A 252 7.82 -25.64 -7.87
C TRP A 252 6.94 -26.55 -7.01
N PHE A 253 5.92 -26.02 -6.34
CA PHE A 253 4.97 -26.83 -5.58
C PHE A 253 4.15 -27.78 -6.48
N GLU A 254 3.70 -27.31 -7.64
CA GLU A 254 2.97 -28.13 -8.63
C GLU A 254 3.87 -29.27 -9.15
N HIS A 255 5.12 -28.95 -9.52
CA HIS A 255 6.09 -29.93 -9.96
C HIS A 255 6.39 -30.98 -8.88
N ARG A 256 6.62 -30.55 -7.64
CA ARG A 256 6.87 -31.46 -6.50
C ARG A 256 5.65 -32.33 -6.18
N GLU A 257 4.44 -31.83 -6.39
CA GLU A 257 3.21 -32.60 -6.21
C GLU A 257 3.13 -33.78 -7.20
N HIS A 258 3.44 -33.55 -8.48
CA HIS A 258 3.49 -34.61 -9.49
C HIS A 258 4.53 -35.68 -9.17
N HIS A 259 5.72 -35.30 -8.70
CA HIS A 259 6.77 -36.23 -8.30
C HIS A 259 6.48 -36.98 -6.99
N SER A 260 5.52 -36.51 -6.19
CA SER A 260 5.16 -37.15 -4.91
C SER A 260 4.08 -38.24 -5.03
N LEU A 261 3.58 -38.50 -6.25
CA LEU A 261 2.59 -39.55 -6.48
C LEU A 261 3.19 -40.94 -6.24
N VAL A 262 2.41 -41.82 -5.65
CA VAL A 262 2.81 -43.20 -5.33
C VAL A 262 1.86 -44.19 -6.01
N PRO A 263 2.32 -45.36 -6.48
CA PRO A 263 1.44 -46.35 -7.08
C PRO A 263 0.51 -46.97 -6.04
N CYS A 264 -0.75 -47.21 -6.42
CA CYS A 264 -1.70 -47.93 -5.59
C CYS A 264 -1.32 -49.42 -5.47
N PRO A 265 -1.33 -50.03 -4.28
CA PRO A 265 -0.97 -51.44 -4.11
C PRO A 265 -1.93 -52.43 -4.76
N SER A 266 -3.15 -52.01 -5.14
CA SER A 266 -4.16 -52.88 -5.74
C SER A 266 -4.30 -52.76 -7.25
N CYS A 267 -4.11 -51.55 -7.81
CA CYS A 267 -4.35 -51.29 -9.24
C CYS A 267 -3.22 -50.50 -9.92
N GLU A 268 -2.11 -50.26 -9.22
CA GLU A 268 -0.89 -49.58 -9.69
C GLU A 268 -1.06 -48.14 -10.21
N THR A 269 -2.28 -47.60 -10.26
CA THR A 269 -2.50 -46.20 -10.63
C THR A 269 -1.80 -45.25 -9.66
N LEU A 270 -1.22 -44.18 -10.18
CA LEU A 270 -0.58 -43.13 -9.39
C LEU A 270 -1.61 -42.36 -8.56
N ILE A 271 -1.49 -42.44 -7.24
CA ILE A 271 -2.36 -41.76 -6.27
C ILE A 271 -1.55 -40.79 -5.42
N HIS A 272 -2.25 -39.80 -4.84
CA HIS A 272 -1.64 -38.96 -3.83
C HIS A 272 -1.38 -39.77 -2.56
N PRO A 273 -0.20 -39.67 -1.93
CA PRO A 273 0.12 -40.42 -0.70
C PRO A 273 -0.75 -40.00 0.49
N THR A 274 -1.43 -38.85 0.42
CA THR A 274 -2.39 -38.37 1.42
C THR A 274 -3.82 -38.87 1.20
N ALA A 275 -4.09 -39.60 0.12
CA ALA A 275 -5.40 -40.16 -0.20
C ALA A 275 -5.80 -41.27 0.77
N LEU A 276 -7.08 -41.31 1.15
CA LEU A 276 -7.64 -42.36 2.00
C LEU A 276 -8.10 -43.57 1.18
N THR A 277 -8.54 -43.33 -0.06
CA THR A 277 -8.91 -44.39 -1.00
C THR A 277 -8.37 -44.08 -2.40
N CYS A 278 -8.19 -45.13 -3.20
CA CYS A 278 -7.85 -44.97 -4.60
C CYS A 278 -9.05 -44.44 -5.41
N PRO A 279 -8.88 -43.45 -6.31
CA PRO A 279 -9.95 -42.99 -7.19
C PRO A 279 -10.38 -44.03 -8.22
N ASN A 280 -9.49 -44.95 -8.63
CA ASN A 280 -9.78 -45.92 -9.69
C ASN A 280 -10.43 -47.21 -9.13
N CYS A 281 -9.79 -47.86 -8.15
CA CYS A 281 -10.29 -49.13 -7.60
C CYS A 281 -11.15 -48.98 -6.33
N SER A 282 -11.30 -47.76 -5.81
CA SER A 282 -12.04 -47.46 -4.56
C SER A 282 -11.54 -48.20 -3.29
N GLN A 283 -10.45 -48.95 -3.36
CA GLN A 283 -9.88 -49.64 -2.22
C GLN A 283 -9.24 -48.65 -1.24
N PRO A 284 -9.34 -48.90 0.08
CA PRO A 284 -8.71 -48.06 1.10
C PRO A 284 -7.19 -48.20 1.02
N TYR A 285 -6.49 -47.07 1.02
CA TYR A 285 -5.03 -47.07 1.03
C TYR A 285 -4.54 -47.45 2.44
N PRO A 286 -3.63 -48.44 2.58
CA PRO A 286 -3.26 -48.97 3.89
C PRO A 286 -2.45 -47.98 4.73
N GLN A 287 -1.64 -47.12 4.10
CA GLN A 287 -0.69 -46.24 4.79
C GLN A 287 -0.80 -44.76 4.36
N PRO A 288 -1.95 -44.10 4.59
CA PRO A 288 -2.13 -42.70 4.23
C PRO A 288 -1.19 -41.79 5.03
N ARG A 289 -0.53 -40.87 4.34
CA ARG A 289 0.34 -39.84 4.91
C ARG A 289 -0.46 -38.61 5.33
N ARG A 290 -0.03 -37.94 6.40
CA ARG A 290 -0.66 -36.71 6.89
C ARG A 290 -0.48 -35.56 5.90
N VAL A 291 -1.48 -34.68 5.84
CA VAL A 291 -1.42 -33.46 5.03
C VAL A 291 -0.75 -32.33 5.81
N GLY A 292 0.22 -31.67 5.18
CA GLY A 292 0.92 -30.52 5.72
C GLY A 292 0.15 -29.21 5.56
N LEU A 293 0.69 -28.13 6.13
CA LEU A 293 0.11 -26.78 6.10
C LEU A 293 -0.15 -26.29 4.67
N PHE A 294 0.75 -26.60 3.75
CA PHE A 294 0.64 -26.23 2.33
C PHE A 294 0.00 -27.31 1.45
N GLY A 295 -0.60 -28.33 2.05
CA GLY A 295 -1.22 -29.43 1.31
C GLY A 295 -0.25 -30.49 0.79
N GLN A 296 1.01 -30.49 1.25
CA GLN A 296 2.02 -31.51 0.93
C GLN A 296 1.85 -32.76 1.80
N ALA A 297 2.35 -33.91 1.35
CA ALA A 297 2.42 -35.10 2.18
C ALA A 297 3.55 -34.99 3.21
N LYS A 298 3.26 -35.24 4.49
CA LYS A 298 4.25 -35.43 5.53
C LYS A 298 4.58 -36.91 5.67
N ASP A 299 5.79 -37.25 6.09
CA ASP A 299 6.19 -38.66 6.28
C ASP A 299 5.53 -39.34 7.49
N THR A 300 4.70 -38.61 8.23
CA THR A 300 3.92 -39.15 9.35
C THR A 300 2.65 -39.82 8.85
N LEU A 301 2.40 -41.04 9.33
CA LEU A 301 1.18 -41.79 9.03
C LEU A 301 -0.04 -41.17 9.74
N VAL A 302 -1.20 -41.34 9.12
CA VAL A 302 -2.48 -40.90 9.69
C VAL A 302 -2.95 -41.91 10.73
N THR A 303 -3.13 -41.44 11.97
CA THR A 303 -3.73 -42.23 13.06
C THR A 303 -5.25 -42.16 13.04
N ASP A 304 -5.81 -40.96 12.82
CA ASP A 304 -7.25 -40.72 12.75
C ASP A 304 -7.67 -40.28 11.33
N ARG A 305 -8.39 -41.17 10.65
CA ARG A 305 -8.89 -40.94 9.29
C ARG A 305 -9.98 -39.88 9.23
N ALA A 306 -10.79 -39.72 10.29
CA ALA A 306 -11.88 -38.73 10.32
C ALA A 306 -11.31 -37.31 10.45
N ALA A 307 -10.38 -37.09 11.38
CA ALA A 307 -9.70 -35.80 11.49
C ALA A 307 -8.88 -35.47 10.23
N HIS A 308 -8.21 -36.45 9.62
CA HIS A 308 -7.46 -36.24 8.36
C HIS A 308 -8.38 -35.85 7.20
N ARG A 309 -9.60 -36.42 7.13
CA ARG A 309 -10.61 -36.04 6.13
C ARG A 309 -10.96 -34.55 6.21
N LEU A 310 -11.16 -34.02 7.43
CA LEU A 310 -11.40 -32.59 7.66
C LEU A 310 -10.19 -31.73 7.30
N GLN A 311 -8.97 -32.21 7.55
CA GLN A 311 -7.74 -31.51 7.16
C GLN A 311 -7.59 -31.43 5.63
N LEU A 312 -7.93 -32.49 4.89
CA LEU A 312 -7.94 -32.48 3.42
C LEU A 312 -8.92 -31.42 2.89
N ILE A 313 -10.13 -31.36 3.46
CA ILE A 313 -11.12 -30.33 3.15
C ILE A 313 -10.56 -28.93 3.43
N GLY A 314 -9.93 -28.72 4.59
CA GLY A 314 -9.33 -27.43 4.93
C GLY A 314 -8.18 -27.00 4.00
N ARG A 315 -7.56 -27.94 3.27
CA ARG A 315 -6.54 -27.67 2.25
C ARG A 315 -7.08 -27.73 0.82
N LYS A 316 -8.41 -27.68 0.67
CA LYS A 316 -9.10 -27.65 -0.63
C LYS A 316 -8.79 -28.88 -1.49
N ARG A 317 -8.68 -30.04 -0.83
CA ARG A 317 -8.49 -31.36 -1.45
C ARG A 317 -9.70 -32.24 -1.19
N CYS A 318 -9.91 -33.20 -2.08
CA CYS A 318 -10.97 -34.18 -1.94
C CYS A 318 -10.80 -34.97 -0.64
N PRO A 319 -11.86 -35.12 0.19
CA PRO A 319 -11.79 -35.87 1.44
C PRO A 319 -11.43 -37.36 1.26
N VAL A 320 -11.50 -37.88 0.03
CA VAL A 320 -11.37 -39.30 -0.28
C VAL A 320 -10.08 -39.57 -1.06
N CYS A 321 -9.95 -39.02 -2.28
CA CYS A 321 -8.80 -39.25 -3.16
C CYS A 321 -7.68 -38.19 -3.05
N ALA A 322 -7.84 -37.17 -2.18
CA ALA A 322 -6.91 -36.06 -2.00
C ALA A 322 -6.58 -35.19 -3.24
N THR A 323 -7.29 -35.37 -4.36
CA THR A 323 -7.17 -34.51 -5.55
C THR A 323 -7.55 -33.06 -5.20
N ARG A 324 -6.79 -32.08 -5.73
CA ARG A 324 -7.03 -30.65 -5.46
C ARG A 324 -8.25 -30.12 -6.23
N PHE A 325 -9.08 -29.33 -5.54
CA PHE A 325 -10.22 -28.65 -6.15
C PHE A 325 -9.82 -27.32 -6.80
N LYS A 326 -10.24 -27.12 -8.06
CA LYS A 326 -9.99 -25.88 -8.81
C LYS A 326 -10.99 -24.78 -8.45
N GLU A 327 -12.27 -25.12 -8.30
CA GLU A 327 -13.37 -24.17 -8.13
C GLU A 327 -13.51 -23.68 -6.69
N ARG A 328 -14.07 -22.48 -6.51
CA ARG A 328 -14.34 -21.88 -5.18
C ARG A 328 -15.83 -21.99 -4.87
N ALA A 329 -16.29 -23.20 -4.62
CA ALA A 329 -17.68 -23.52 -4.28
C ALA A 329 -17.71 -24.50 -3.12
N ILE A 330 -18.73 -24.35 -2.25
CA ILE A 330 -18.96 -25.23 -1.10
C ILE A 330 -19.23 -26.66 -1.61
N GLN A 331 -20.22 -26.80 -2.50
CA GLN A 331 -20.56 -28.07 -3.13
C GLN A 331 -19.84 -28.17 -4.47
N GLN A 332 -18.89 -29.09 -4.58
CA GLN A 332 -18.20 -29.40 -5.83
C GLN A 332 -17.94 -30.90 -5.88
N THR A 333 -18.10 -31.47 -7.07
CA THR A 333 -17.78 -32.86 -7.36
C THR A 333 -16.29 -33.00 -7.65
N CYS A 334 -15.67 -34.06 -7.13
CA CYS A 334 -14.28 -34.34 -7.44
C CYS A 334 -14.14 -34.93 -8.84
N ALA A 335 -13.36 -34.28 -9.71
CA ALA A 335 -13.13 -34.76 -11.08
C ALA A 335 -12.48 -36.15 -11.19
N SER A 336 -11.90 -36.69 -10.10
CA SER A 336 -11.22 -38.00 -10.11
C SER A 336 -12.04 -39.13 -9.50
N CYS A 337 -12.96 -38.85 -8.58
CA CYS A 337 -13.67 -39.90 -7.81
C CYS A 337 -15.14 -39.57 -7.56
N ASP A 338 -15.66 -38.52 -8.20
CA ASP A 338 -17.04 -38.02 -8.15
C ASP A 338 -17.62 -37.73 -6.75
N THR A 339 -16.78 -37.79 -5.71
CA THR A 339 -17.18 -37.51 -4.34
C THR A 339 -17.46 -36.02 -4.17
N VAL A 340 -18.63 -35.70 -3.61
CA VAL A 340 -19.02 -34.32 -3.26
C VAL A 340 -18.37 -33.92 -1.93
N THR A 341 -17.78 -32.72 -1.87
CA THR A 341 -17.13 -32.16 -0.66
C THR A 341 -18.05 -32.06 0.55
N PHE A 342 -19.17 -31.37 0.38
CA PHE A 342 -20.18 -31.12 1.42
C PHE A 342 -21.54 -31.51 0.85
N ALA A 343 -21.90 -32.79 0.96
CA ALA A 343 -23.21 -33.27 0.51
C ALA A 343 -24.36 -32.61 1.28
N ASP A 344 -24.13 -32.24 2.55
CA ASP A 344 -25.15 -31.71 3.44
C ASP A 344 -24.59 -30.60 4.37
N ILE A 345 -25.47 -29.75 4.87
CA ILE A 345 -25.18 -28.63 5.80
C ILE A 345 -24.60 -29.18 7.10
N SER A 346 -25.03 -30.36 7.54
CA SER A 346 -24.46 -31.05 8.70
C SER A 346 -22.94 -31.24 8.59
N GLY A 347 -22.43 -31.58 7.39
CA GLY A 347 -21.00 -31.73 7.12
C GLY A 347 -20.24 -30.42 7.20
N VAL A 348 -20.86 -29.31 6.78
CA VAL A 348 -20.29 -27.96 6.93
C VAL A 348 -20.18 -27.60 8.42
N ASN A 349 -21.22 -27.87 9.21
CA ASN A 349 -21.22 -27.59 10.65
C ASN A 349 -20.16 -28.39 11.41
N VAL A 350 -19.95 -29.66 11.06
CA VAL A 350 -18.87 -30.47 11.63
C VAL A 350 -17.50 -29.87 11.31
N TYR A 351 -17.32 -29.39 10.08
CA TYR A 351 -16.08 -28.72 9.67
C TYR A 351 -15.86 -27.39 10.40
N LEU A 352 -16.91 -26.55 10.54
CA LEU A 352 -16.82 -25.28 11.28
C LEU A 352 -16.46 -25.50 12.75
N ARG A 353 -17.10 -26.46 13.44
CA ARG A 353 -16.73 -26.82 14.81
C ARG A 353 -15.27 -27.25 14.95
N SER A 354 -14.74 -27.94 13.94
CA SER A 354 -13.32 -28.34 13.92
C SER A 354 -12.36 -27.15 13.75
N LEU A 355 -12.80 -26.07 13.10
CA LEU A 355 -12.07 -24.81 13.01
C LEU A 355 -12.18 -23.99 14.30
N ASP A 356 -13.36 -23.94 14.92
CA ASP A 356 -13.57 -23.27 16.20
C ASP A 356 -12.68 -23.86 17.30
N ALA A 357 -12.50 -25.18 17.30
CA ALA A 357 -11.58 -25.86 18.22
C ALA A 357 -10.10 -25.48 18.00
N GLN A 358 -9.72 -25.01 16.81
CA GLN A 358 -8.35 -24.56 16.49
C GLN A 358 -8.14 -23.07 16.78
N LEU A 359 -9.22 -22.31 16.89
CA LEU A 359 -9.21 -20.87 17.15
C LEU A 359 -8.44 -20.47 18.42
N PRO A 360 -8.66 -21.07 19.61
CA PRO A 360 -7.94 -20.66 20.83
C PRO A 360 -6.44 -20.91 20.72
N ARG A 361 -6.02 -22.01 20.08
CA ARG A 361 -4.60 -22.30 19.84
C ARG A 361 -3.97 -21.29 18.88
N THR A 362 -4.71 -20.90 17.84
CA THR A 362 -4.25 -19.92 16.87
C THR A 362 -4.12 -18.54 17.50
N LEU A 363 -5.09 -18.14 18.33
CA LEU A 363 -5.05 -16.89 19.09
C LEU A 363 -3.90 -16.86 20.10
N ALA A 364 -3.65 -17.96 20.82
CA ALA A 364 -2.52 -18.04 21.75
C ALA A 364 -1.16 -17.84 21.05
N ILE A 365 -0.97 -18.44 19.88
CA ILE A 365 0.24 -18.24 19.07
C ILE A 365 0.34 -16.81 18.56
N CYS A 366 -0.78 -16.23 18.09
CA CYS A 366 -0.79 -14.83 17.63
C CYS A 366 -0.52 -13.86 18.78
N LEU A 367 -1.02 -14.13 19.99
CA LEU A 367 -0.73 -13.35 21.19
C LEU A 367 0.77 -13.42 21.52
N GLY A 368 1.34 -14.62 21.53
CA GLY A 368 2.77 -14.81 21.78
C GLY A 368 3.66 -14.11 20.74
N LEU A 369 3.30 -14.18 19.46
CA LEU A 369 3.99 -13.42 18.41
C LEU A 369 3.78 -11.91 18.60
N GLY A 370 2.58 -11.46 18.95
CA GLY A 370 2.25 -10.05 19.17
C GLY A 370 3.02 -9.40 20.33
N CYS A 371 3.58 -10.16 21.26
CA CYS A 371 4.47 -9.65 22.30
C CYS A 371 5.81 -9.10 21.75
N ILE A 372 6.18 -9.43 20.51
CA ILE A 372 7.38 -8.89 19.84
C ILE A 372 6.95 -7.69 18.99
N PRO A 373 7.22 -6.44 19.41
CA PRO A 373 6.81 -5.26 18.67
C PRO A 373 7.42 -5.24 17.26
N LEU A 374 6.63 -4.78 16.27
CA LEU A 374 6.93 -4.70 14.83
C LEU A 374 7.17 -6.05 14.13
N ILE A 375 8.08 -6.90 14.62
CA ILE A 375 8.47 -8.14 13.97
C ILE A 375 7.39 -9.22 14.12
N GLY A 376 6.71 -9.29 15.26
CA GLY A 376 5.75 -10.34 15.56
C GLY A 376 4.39 -10.19 14.87
N LEU A 377 4.03 -8.97 14.47
CA LEU A 377 2.73 -8.67 13.85
C LEU A 377 2.57 -9.34 12.48
N VAL A 378 3.58 -9.24 11.62
CA VAL A 378 3.58 -9.85 10.29
C VAL A 378 3.41 -11.38 10.33
N PRO A 379 4.25 -12.17 11.03
CA PRO A 379 4.11 -13.61 11.11
C PRO A 379 2.82 -14.02 11.84
N GLY A 380 2.35 -13.25 12.82
CA GLY A 380 1.06 -13.49 13.48
C GLY A 380 -0.11 -13.41 12.49
N ILE A 381 -0.18 -12.35 11.70
CA ILE A 381 -1.21 -12.17 10.66
C ILE A 381 -1.11 -13.28 9.60
N VAL A 382 0.10 -13.63 9.17
CA VAL A 382 0.33 -14.72 8.19
C VAL A 382 -0.13 -16.06 8.76
N TYR A 383 0.20 -16.37 10.01
CA TYR A 383 -0.19 -17.62 10.67
C TYR A 383 -1.71 -17.74 10.82
N TYR A 384 -2.36 -16.69 11.33
CA TYR A 384 -3.83 -16.62 11.41
C TYR A 384 -4.48 -16.83 10.04
N ARG A 385 -3.98 -16.14 9.01
CA ARG A 385 -4.52 -16.26 7.65
C ARG A 385 -4.31 -17.65 7.05
N LEU A 386 -3.17 -18.29 7.28
CA LEU A 386 -2.89 -19.63 6.74
C LEU A 386 -3.62 -20.76 7.49
N SER A 387 -3.87 -20.57 8.79
CA SER A 387 -4.53 -21.56 9.64
C SER A 387 -6.05 -21.53 9.48
N LEU A 388 -6.68 -20.35 9.62
CA LEU A 388 -8.13 -20.21 9.68
C LEU A 388 -8.72 -19.65 8.38
N VAL A 389 -8.21 -18.52 7.89
CA VAL A 389 -8.84 -17.80 6.77
C VAL A 389 -8.67 -18.51 5.45
N ALA A 390 -7.49 -19.08 5.18
CA ALA A 390 -7.18 -19.72 3.91
C ALA A 390 -8.09 -20.92 3.63
N SER A 391 -8.47 -21.64 4.68
CA SER A 391 -9.31 -22.83 4.58
C SER A 391 -10.76 -22.46 4.22
N LEU A 392 -11.31 -21.39 4.81
CA LEU A 392 -12.64 -20.86 4.50
C LEU A 392 -12.70 -20.12 3.16
N ARG A 393 -11.70 -19.28 2.88
CA ARG A 393 -11.61 -18.48 1.64
C ARG A 393 -11.53 -19.36 0.38
N GLY A 394 -11.10 -20.61 0.52
CA GLY A 394 -11.11 -21.60 -0.56
C GLY A 394 -12.50 -21.88 -1.13
N TYR A 395 -13.56 -21.69 -0.33
CA TYR A 395 -14.94 -22.07 -0.67
C TYR A 395 -15.86 -20.88 -0.99
N ILE A 396 -15.39 -19.65 -0.77
CA ILE A 396 -16.17 -18.43 -1.04
C ILE A 396 -15.94 -17.98 -2.50
N PRO A 397 -17.01 -17.84 -3.32
CA PRO A 397 -16.90 -17.40 -4.70
C PRO A 397 -16.39 -15.95 -4.80
N ARG A 398 -15.68 -15.64 -5.89
CA ARG A 398 -15.08 -14.30 -6.09
C ARG A 398 -16.11 -13.18 -6.18
N SER A 399 -17.30 -13.48 -6.71
CA SER A 399 -18.40 -12.51 -6.90
C SER A 399 -18.92 -11.92 -5.59
N VAL A 400 -18.97 -12.72 -4.52
CA VAL A 400 -19.43 -12.26 -3.21
C VAL A 400 -18.36 -11.43 -2.50
N GLY A 401 -17.09 -11.74 -2.72
CA GLY A 401 -15.96 -11.08 -2.04
C GLY A 401 -15.62 -9.66 -2.50
N CYS A 402 -16.17 -9.18 -3.63
CA CYS A 402 -16.00 -7.79 -4.07
C CYS A 402 -17.08 -6.84 -3.55
N ILE A 403 -18.22 -7.37 -3.08
CA ILE A 403 -19.37 -6.53 -2.64
C ILE A 403 -19.34 -6.31 -1.13
N THR A 404 -18.68 -7.17 -0.36
CA THR A 404 -18.61 -7.09 1.11
C THR A 404 -17.25 -6.63 1.63
N ARG A 405 -16.48 -5.83 0.88
CA ARG A 405 -15.14 -5.40 1.30
C ARG A 405 -14.98 -3.89 1.32
#